data_AF-A0AAE3QKF6-F1
#
_entry.id   AF-A0AAE3QKF6-F1
#
_cell.length_a   1.000
_cell.length_b   1.000
_cell.length_c   1.000
_cell.angle_alpha   90.00
_cell.angle_beta   90.00
_cell.angle_gamma   90.00
#
_symmetry.space_group_name_H-M   'P 1'
#
loop_
_entity.id
_entity.type
_entity.pdbx_description
1 polymer ?
#
loop_
_entity_poly.entity_id
_entity_poly.type
_entity_poly.pdbx_seq_one_letter_code
_entity_poly.pdbx_strand_id
1 'polypeptide(L)'
;MGLFDFFKSNKDQSKKKEDVNKPLMADLEQNPLQVGDIVDALRYDLGRCKLVEGQSGYEYESLETGTRVSWLRMVDAATQLQKVKKVTS
;
A
#
# COMPACT_ATOMS: atom_id res chain seq x y z
N MET A 1 -14.99 -13.10 -55.06
CA MET A 1 -13.86 -13.84 -54.47
C MET A 1 -13.92 -13.63 -52.97
N GLY A 2 -14.41 -14.63 -52.24
CA GLY A 2 -14.20 -14.71 -50.80
C GLY A 2 -13.03 -15.63 -50.52
N LEU A 3 -12.36 -15.42 -49.38
CA LEU A 3 -11.66 -16.39 -48.52
C LEU A 3 -10.88 -15.53 -47.52
N PHE A 4 -11.27 -15.53 -46.25
CA PHE A 4 -10.56 -16.25 -45.18
C PHE A 4 -9.12 -15.78 -44.95
N ASP A 5 -8.85 -15.46 -43.69
CA ASP A 5 -7.54 -15.38 -43.05
C ASP A 5 -6.67 -14.15 -43.29
N PHE A 6 -6.87 -13.16 -42.40
CA PHE A 6 -5.71 -12.56 -41.75
C PHE A 6 -5.93 -12.47 -40.24
N PHE A 7 -5.95 -13.67 -39.64
CA PHE A 7 -5.39 -14.00 -38.34
C PHE A 7 -5.00 -12.86 -37.37
N LYS A 8 -5.55 -12.99 -36.16
CA LYS A 8 -4.89 -12.73 -34.87
C LYS A 8 -4.27 -11.35 -34.65
N SER A 9 -4.95 -10.56 -33.81
CA SER A 9 -4.36 -10.29 -32.49
C SER A 9 -5.45 -9.95 -31.47
N ASN A 10 -5.84 -10.95 -30.68
CA ASN A 10 -6.29 -10.73 -29.31
C ASN A 10 -5.11 -10.10 -28.56
N LYS A 11 -4.97 -8.78 -28.62
CA LYS A 11 -4.13 -8.07 -27.65
C LYS A 11 -5.04 -7.57 -26.55
N ASP A 12 -5.40 -8.55 -25.73
CA ASP A 12 -5.91 -8.43 -24.38
C ASP A 12 -4.88 -7.62 -23.56
N GLN A 13 -4.83 -6.31 -23.79
CA GLN A 13 -4.15 -5.37 -22.91
C GLN A 13 -5.04 -5.17 -21.68
N SER A 14 -5.15 -6.24 -20.90
CA SER A 14 -4.88 -6.26 -19.46
C SER A 14 -4.48 -4.89 -18.87
N LYS A 15 -5.44 -3.96 -18.84
CA LYS A 15 -5.52 -2.96 -17.78
C LYS A 15 -5.65 -3.78 -16.52
N LYS A 16 -4.55 -3.89 -15.77
CA LYS A 16 -4.58 -4.30 -14.36
C LYS A 16 -5.80 -3.58 -13.77
N LYS A 17 -6.79 -4.36 -13.34
CA LYS A 17 -7.86 -3.85 -12.50
C LYS A 17 -7.14 -3.25 -11.30
N GLU A 18 -6.95 -1.93 -11.31
CA GLU A 18 -6.64 -1.21 -10.09
C GLU A 18 -7.83 -1.55 -9.19
N ASP A 19 -7.57 -2.30 -8.13
CA ASP A 19 -8.55 -2.58 -7.10
C ASP A 19 -9.01 -1.23 -6.55
N VAL A 20 -10.10 -0.69 -7.11
CA VAL A 20 -10.74 0.60 -6.79
C VAL A 20 -11.22 0.66 -5.32
N ASN A 21 -10.96 -0.38 -4.53
CA ASN A 21 -11.45 -0.55 -3.17
C ASN A 21 -10.35 -0.83 -2.12
N LYS A 22 -9.07 -0.57 -2.44
CA LYS A 22 -8.05 -0.48 -1.40
C LYS A 22 -8.03 0.96 -0.89
N PRO A 23 -8.21 1.22 0.42
CA PRO A 23 -8.07 2.56 0.98
C PRO A 23 -6.74 3.15 0.52
N LEU A 24 -6.78 4.36 -0.07
CA LEU A 24 -5.57 5.09 -0.43
C LEU A 24 -4.81 5.37 0.85
N MET A 25 -3.82 4.52 1.13
CA MET A 25 -2.98 4.64 2.29
C MET A 25 -1.98 5.76 2.00
N ALA A 26 -2.09 6.89 2.70
CA ALA A 26 -1.16 8.00 2.55
C ALA A 26 -0.57 8.39 3.91
N ASP A 27 0.66 8.90 3.87
CA ASP A 27 1.34 9.43 5.05
C ASP A 27 0.77 10.81 5.47
N LEU A 28 1.38 11.43 6.49
CA LEU A 28 1.00 12.77 6.96
C LEU A 28 1.10 13.87 5.89
N GLU A 29 1.94 13.68 4.88
CA GLU A 29 2.23 14.65 3.80
C GLU A 29 1.45 14.32 2.51
N GLN A 30 0.44 13.43 2.58
CA GLN A 30 -0.32 12.94 1.43
C GLN A 30 0.49 12.13 0.41
N ASN A 31 1.69 11.65 0.78
CA ASN A 31 2.42 10.73 -0.08
C ASN A 31 1.76 9.35 -0.04
N PRO A 32 1.45 8.75 -1.21
CA PRO A 32 0.91 7.41 -1.25
C PRO A 32 1.94 6.41 -0.71
N LEU A 33 1.44 5.47 0.08
CA LEU A 33 2.17 4.38 0.68
C LEU A 33 1.73 3.06 0.06
N GLN A 34 2.70 2.18 -0.19
CA GLN A 34 2.48 0.85 -0.74
C GLN A 34 3.28 -0.19 0.04
N VAL A 35 2.86 -1.45 -0.06
CA VAL A 35 3.53 -2.57 0.61
C VAL A 35 4.99 -2.62 0.18
N GLY A 36 5.89 -2.75 1.15
CA GLY A 36 7.33 -2.70 0.94
C GLY A 36 7.96 -1.34 1.22
N ASP A 37 7.17 -0.26 1.27
CA ASP A 37 7.69 1.07 1.61
C ASP A 37 8.24 1.10 3.05
N ILE A 38 9.25 1.94 3.23
CA ILE A 38 9.83 2.25 4.54
C ILE A 38 9.26 3.58 5.04
N VAL A 39 8.79 3.58 6.28
CA VAL A 39 8.17 4.74 6.94
C VAL A 39 8.71 4.90 8.35
N ASP A 40 8.70 6.13 8.86
CA ASP A 40 8.92 6.37 10.28
C ASP A 40 7.57 6.42 10.99
N ALA A 41 7.40 5.53 11.98
CA ALA A 41 6.17 5.43 12.77
C ALA A 41 6.23 6.39 13.97
N LEU A 42 5.22 7.27 14.09
CA LEU A 42 5.18 8.28 15.15
C LEU A 42 4.32 7.85 16.36
N ARG A 43 3.95 6.57 16.43
CA ARG A 43 3.17 5.97 17.52
C ARG A 43 3.75 4.61 17.89
N TYR A 44 3.45 4.18 19.11
CA TYR A 44 3.80 2.87 19.66
C TYR A 44 5.31 2.57 19.70
N ASP A 45 6.16 3.61 19.61
CA ASP A 45 7.62 3.51 19.71
C ASP A 45 8.23 2.46 18.76
N LEU A 46 7.68 2.34 17.54
CA LEU A 46 8.11 1.33 16.57
C LEU A 46 9.35 1.75 15.79
N GLY A 47 9.71 3.04 15.82
CA GLY A 47 10.81 3.60 15.04
C GLY A 47 10.56 3.45 13.54
N ARG A 48 11.58 2.94 12.83
CA ARG A 48 11.51 2.72 11.39
C ARG A 48 10.79 1.40 11.07
N CYS A 49 9.78 1.49 10.22
CA CYS A 49 8.93 0.36 9.87
C CYS A 49 8.93 0.08 8.37
N LYS A 50 8.68 -1.18 8.03
CA LYS A 50 8.27 -1.60 6.69
C LYS A 50 6.77 -1.82 6.65
N LEU A 51 6.11 -1.38 5.59
CA LEU A 51 4.72 -1.71 5.35
C LEU A 51 4.60 -3.13 4.80
N VAL A 52 3.78 -3.96 5.43
CA VAL A 52 3.55 -5.36 5.04
C VAL A 52 2.06 -5.67 4.95
N GLU A 53 1.69 -6.68 4.15
CA GLU A 53 0.35 -7.27 4.22
C GLU A 53 0.30 -8.27 5.38
N GLY A 54 -0.58 -8.01 6.34
CA GLY A 54 -0.89 -8.87 7.47
C GLY A 54 -2.23 -9.60 7.29
N GLN A 55 -2.68 -10.26 8.35
CA GLN A 55 -3.84 -11.16 8.28
C GLN A 55 -5.18 -10.42 8.15
N SER A 56 -5.25 -9.17 8.62
CA SER A 56 -6.46 -8.34 8.64
C SER A 56 -6.33 -7.05 7.81
N GLY A 57 -5.30 -6.95 6.97
CA GLY A 57 -5.02 -5.78 6.15
C GLY A 57 -3.56 -5.35 6.23
N TYR A 58 -3.29 -4.05 6.13
CA TYR A 58 -1.92 -3.53 6.23
C TYR A 58 -1.42 -3.47 7.68
N GLU A 59 -0.15 -3.78 7.87
CA GLU A 59 0.56 -3.69 9.14
C GLU A 59 1.91 -2.99 8.97
N TYR A 60 2.35 -2.28 10.01
CA TYR A 60 3.69 -1.73 10.10
C TYR A 60 4.55 -2.67 10.94
N GLU A 61 5.62 -3.19 10.34
CA GLU A 61 6.62 -4.03 11.01
C GLU A 61 7.87 -3.21 11.34
N SER A 62 8.17 -3.05 12.62
CA SER A 62 9.40 -2.38 13.08
C SER A 62 10.62 -3.15 12.58
N LEU A 63 11.53 -2.45 11.90
CA LEU A 63 12.80 -3.02 11.45
C LEU A 63 13.77 -3.30 12.60
N GLU A 64 13.56 -2.68 13.76
CA GLU A 64 14.44 -2.78 14.92
C GLU A 64 14.02 -3.93 15.84
N THR A 65 12.71 -4.04 16.11
CA THR A 65 12.17 -4.97 17.10
C THR A 65 11.38 -6.13 16.50
N GLY A 66 10.98 -6.03 15.22
CA GLY A 66 10.04 -6.97 14.60
C GLY A 66 8.59 -6.81 15.07
N THR A 67 8.31 -5.85 15.95
CA THR A 67 6.95 -5.58 16.45
C THR A 67 6.04 -5.14 15.32
N ARG A 68 4.82 -5.70 15.28
CA ARG A 68 3.82 -5.39 14.26
C ARG A 68 2.62 -4.67 14.84
N VAL A 69 2.18 -3.62 14.16
CA VAL A 69 0.98 -2.86 14.51
C VAL A 69 0.12 -2.66 13.30
N SER A 70 -1.18 -2.95 13.42
CA SER A 70 -2.11 -2.78 12.31
C SER A 70 -2.30 -1.33 11.92
N TRP A 71 -2.47 -1.11 10.63
CA TRP A 71 -2.75 0.21 10.07
C TRP A 71 -3.96 0.89 10.71
N LEU A 72 -5.02 0.12 10.97
CA LEU A 72 -6.23 0.60 11.63
C LEU A 72 -5.94 1.22 13.01
N ARG A 73 -4.91 0.76 13.73
CA ARG A 73 -4.49 1.34 15.02
C ARG A 73 -3.71 2.64 14.88
N MET A 74 -3.22 2.96 13.68
CA MET A 74 -2.54 4.21 13.36
C MET A 74 -3.53 5.31 12.91
N VAL A 75 -4.71 4.91 12.42
CA VAL A 75 -5.81 5.80 12.04
C VAL A 75 -6.75 5.95 13.24
N ASP A 76 -6.51 6.95 14.08
CA ASP A 76 -7.34 7.23 15.25
C ASP A 76 -8.58 8.06 14.88
N ALA A 77 -9.69 7.84 15.58
CA ALA A 77 -11.03 8.34 15.25
C ALA A 77 -11.20 9.88 15.18
N ALA A 78 -10.16 10.65 15.54
CA ALA A 78 -10.17 12.11 15.54
C ALA A 78 -9.34 12.76 14.42
N THR A 79 -8.55 11.99 13.66
CA THR A 79 -7.78 12.54 12.53
C THR A 79 -7.94 11.64 11.33
N GLN A 80 -8.43 12.20 10.20
CA GLN A 80 -8.52 11.51 8.91
C GLN A 80 -7.18 11.02 8.34
N LEU A 81 -6.06 11.26 9.05
CA LEU A 81 -4.69 11.04 8.58
C LEU A 81 -3.93 10.07 9.48
N GLN A 82 -3.09 9.24 8.86
CA GLN A 82 -2.18 8.31 9.54
C GLN A 82 -1.06 9.05 10.24
N LYS A 83 -0.56 8.52 11.36
CA LYS A 83 0.53 9.11 12.13
C LYS A 83 1.91 8.55 11.72
N VAL A 84 2.22 8.59 10.43
CA VAL A 84 3.50 8.10 9.86
C VAL A 84 4.02 9.07 8.79
N LYS A 85 5.33 9.05 8.51
CA LYS A 85 5.97 9.83 7.43
C LYS A 85 6.78 8.91 6.50
N LYS A 86 6.65 9.08 5.18
CA LYS A 86 7.44 8.33 4.20
C LYS A 86 8.90 8.81 4.20
N VAL A 87 9.83 7.86 4.18
CA VAL A 87 11.26 8.15 4.06
C VAL A 87 11.65 8.00 2.59
N THR A 88 11.99 9.11 1.93
CA THR A 88 12.52 9.08 0.56
C THR A 88 14.02 8.82 0.61
N SER A 89 14.50 7.84 -0.16
CA SER A 89 15.92 7.64 -0.48
C SER A 89 16.14 7.80 -1.97
#